data_AF-A0A522DH72-F1
#
_entry.id   AF-A0A522DH72-F1
#
_cell.length_a   1.000
_cell.length_b   1.000
_cell.length_c   1.000
_cell.angle_alpha   90.00
_cell.angle_beta   90.00
_cell.angle_gamma   90.00
#
_symmetry.space_group_name_H-M   'P 1'
#
loop_
_entity.id
_entity.type
_entity.pdbx_description
1 polymer ?
#
loop_
_entity_poly.entity_id
_entity_poly.type
_entity_poly.pdbx_seq_one_letter_code
_entity_poly.pdbx_strand_id
1 'polypeptide(L)'
;MNGAEFNAILAKLRNREIDRDEAGRLLNALKTLQAAPQPPEEAQYAGQDSAADFALPQRYGQVAVIGMSGQFPGAPDVETFWHNLVSGVDAIGEL
;
A
#
# COMPACT_ATOMS: atom_id res chain seq x y z
N MET A 1 7.69 -8.88 16.76
CA MET A 1 9.15 -8.70 16.97
C MET A 1 9.85 -9.97 16.54
N ASN A 2 10.90 -9.91 15.73
CA ASN A 2 12.05 -10.82 15.87
C ASN A 2 13.31 -10.21 15.24
N GLY A 3 13.68 -9.01 15.72
CA GLY A 3 14.97 -8.39 15.38
C GLY A 3 16.18 -9.12 15.98
N ALA A 4 15.95 -9.98 16.99
CA ALA A 4 16.99 -10.78 17.64
C ALA A 4 17.58 -11.84 16.68
N GLU A 5 16.74 -12.51 15.89
CA GLU A 5 17.17 -13.54 14.92
C GLU A 5 17.96 -12.94 13.77
N PHE A 6 17.51 -11.79 13.26
CA PHE A 6 18.24 -11.01 12.24
C PHE A 6 19.62 -10.59 12.73
N ASN A 7 19.70 -9.98 13.93
CA ASN A 7 20.96 -9.57 14.52
C ASN A 7 21.92 -10.74 14.79
N ALA A 8 21.38 -11.92 15.13
CA ALA A 8 22.19 -13.14 15.30
C ALA A 8 22.84 -13.60 13.99
N ILE A 9 22.12 -13.52 12.86
CA ILE A 9 22.68 -13.86 11.54
C ILE A 9 23.79 -12.87 11.16
N LEU A 10 23.57 -11.57 11.38
CA LEU A 10 24.60 -10.55 11.12
C LEU A 10 25.85 -10.72 12.00
N ALA A 11 25.66 -11.11 13.26
CA ALA A 11 26.77 -11.41 14.16
C ALA A 11 27.61 -12.59 13.65
N LYS A 12 26.96 -13.67 13.20
CA LYS A 12 27.64 -14.84 12.61
C LYS A 12 28.41 -14.50 11.34
N LEU A 13 27.83 -13.66 10.46
CA LEU A 13 28.52 -13.21 9.24
C LEU A 13 29.74 -12.34 9.56
N ARG A 14 29.62 -11.42 10.53
CA ARG A 14 30.74 -10.58 10.99
C ARG A 14 31.87 -11.41 11.60
N ASN A 15 31.53 -12.47 12.33
CA ASN A 15 32.49 -13.41 12.91
C ASN A 15 33.04 -14.44 11.90
N ARG A 16 32.59 -14.40 10.62
CA ARG A 16 32.89 -15.40 9.58
C ARG A 16 32.51 -16.84 9.93
N GLU A 17 31.55 -17.02 10.83
CA GLU A 17 30.99 -18.33 11.18
C GLU A 17 30.07 -18.87 10.08
N ILE A 18 29.53 -17.97 9.26
CA ILE A 18 28.75 -18.27 8.05
C ILE A 18 29.29 -17.44 6.89
N ASP A 19 29.17 -17.95 5.68
CA ASP A 19 29.52 -17.21 4.47
C ASP A 19 28.39 -16.26 4.02
N ARG A 20 28.68 -15.44 3.01
CA ARG A 20 27.75 -14.43 2.49
C ARG A 20 26.50 -15.05 1.84
N ASP A 21 26.66 -16.19 1.19
CA ASP A 21 25.59 -16.89 0.48
C ASP A 21 24.66 -17.60 1.48
N GLU A 22 25.22 -18.22 2.51
CA GLU A 22 24.50 -18.82 3.63
C GLU A 22 23.73 -17.76 4.43
N ALA A 23 24.37 -16.63 4.75
CA ALA A 23 23.70 -15.49 5.38
C ALA A 23 22.54 -14.98 4.52
N GLY A 24 22.71 -14.89 3.20
CA GLY A 24 21.67 -14.46 2.26
C GLY A 24 20.45 -15.38 2.29
N ARG A 25 20.65 -16.70 2.33
CA ARG A 25 19.57 -17.69 2.42
C ARG A 25 18.78 -17.56 3.72
N LEU A 26 19.49 -17.43 4.85
CA LEU A 26 18.86 -17.31 6.18
C LEU A 26 18.06 -16.01 6.31
N LEU A 27 18.59 -14.89 5.80
CA LEU A 27 17.88 -13.60 5.79
C LEU A 27 16.64 -13.63 4.89
N ASN A 28 16.72 -14.26 3.71
CA ASN A 28 15.57 -14.38 2.82
C ASN A 28 14.48 -15.26 3.46
N ALA A 29 14.83 -16.40 4.04
CA ALA A 29 13.87 -17.27 4.74
C ALA A 29 13.12 -16.55 5.88
N LEU A 30 13.82 -15.71 6.66
CA LEU A 30 13.16 -14.87 7.67
C LEU A 30 12.20 -13.84 7.05
N LYS A 31 12.58 -13.23 5.93
CA LYS A 31 11.69 -12.30 5.19
C LYS A 31 10.45 -13.03 4.69
N THR A 32 10.59 -14.24 4.14
CA THR A 32 9.46 -15.02 3.61
C THR A 32 8.50 -15.48 4.72
N LEU A 33 9.01 -15.84 5.89
CA LEU A 33 8.19 -16.21 7.05
C LEU A 33 7.48 -15.01 7.69
N GLN A 34 8.06 -13.81 7.59
CA GLN A 34 7.47 -12.57 8.11
C GLN A 34 6.60 -11.82 7.09
N ALA A 35 6.70 -12.15 5.82
CA ALA A 35 5.89 -11.55 4.78
C ALA A 35 4.46 -12.10 4.84
N ALA A 36 3.50 -11.26 5.27
CA ALA A 36 2.13 -11.37 4.79
C ALA A 36 2.14 -11.35 3.24
N PRO A 37 1.17 -11.97 2.54
CA PRO A 37 1.21 -12.08 1.08
C PRO A 37 1.36 -10.69 0.45
N GLN A 38 2.56 -10.38 -0.02
CA GLN A 38 2.84 -9.15 -0.71
C GLN A 38 2.25 -9.30 -2.12
N PRO A 39 1.40 -8.37 -2.59
CA PRO A 39 0.91 -8.43 -3.96
C PRO A 39 2.10 -8.49 -4.93
N PRO A 40 2.03 -9.32 -5.99
CA PRO A 40 3.14 -9.50 -6.91
C PRO A 40 3.47 -8.19 -7.63
N GLU A 41 4.73 -7.81 -7.59
CA GLU A 41 5.35 -6.58 -8.10
C GLU A 41 5.47 -6.57 -9.66
N GLU A 42 4.61 -7.31 -10.38
CA GLU A 42 4.80 -7.62 -11.81
C GLU A 42 3.61 -7.33 -12.74
N ALA A 43 2.57 -6.59 -12.31
CA ALA A 43 1.56 -6.08 -13.25
C ALA A 43 2.01 -4.74 -13.85
N GLN A 44 2.94 -4.86 -14.78
CA GLN A 44 3.48 -3.79 -15.62
C GLN A 44 2.36 -3.10 -16.40
N TYR A 45 2.41 -1.77 -16.40
CA TYR A 45 1.51 -0.81 -17.06
C TYR A 45 1.21 -1.13 -18.54
N ALA A 46 0.17 -1.90 -18.82
CA ALA A 46 -0.43 -1.94 -20.16
C ALA A 46 -1.93 -1.70 -20.03
N GLY A 47 -2.33 -0.45 -20.30
CA GLY A 47 -3.72 -0.14 -20.57
C GLY A 47 -4.20 -0.99 -21.74
N GLN A 48 -5.21 -1.82 -21.48
CA GLN A 48 -5.97 -2.49 -22.51
C GLN A 48 -7.43 -2.29 -22.18
N ASP A 49 -7.97 -1.18 -22.69
CA ASP A 49 -9.41 -1.01 -22.82
C ASP A 49 -9.92 -2.13 -23.72
N SER A 50 -10.47 -3.19 -23.11
CA SER A 50 -11.22 -4.21 -23.83
C SER A 50 -12.47 -4.51 -23.03
N ALA A 51 -13.60 -4.07 -23.58
CA ALA A 51 -14.95 -4.16 -23.02
C ALA A 51 -15.49 -5.59 -22.79
N ALA A 52 -14.62 -6.60 -22.79
CA ALA A 52 -14.94 -8.00 -22.52
C ALA A 52 -14.55 -8.45 -21.09
N ASP A 53 -13.94 -7.60 -20.29
CA ASP A 53 -13.32 -7.95 -18.99
C ASP A 53 -14.29 -8.08 -17.79
N PHE A 54 -15.60 -7.93 -18.00
CA PHE A 54 -16.59 -7.92 -16.91
C PHE A 54 -16.93 -9.29 -16.30
N ALA A 55 -16.36 -10.40 -16.80
CA ALA A 55 -16.73 -11.76 -16.41
C ALA A 55 -15.76 -12.47 -15.47
N LEU A 56 -14.62 -11.86 -15.11
CA LEU A 56 -13.75 -12.37 -14.05
C LEU A 56 -13.97 -11.56 -12.79
N PRO A 57 -13.87 -12.14 -11.57
CA PRO A 57 -13.77 -11.36 -10.35
C PRO A 57 -12.46 -10.58 -10.41
N GLN A 58 -12.50 -9.41 -11.04
CA GLN A 58 -11.40 -8.46 -11.10
C GLN A 58 -11.03 -8.17 -9.66
N ARG A 59 -9.90 -8.71 -9.23
CA ARG A 59 -9.26 -8.31 -7.97
C ARG A 59 -8.79 -6.88 -8.22
N TYR A 60 -9.70 -5.91 -8.13
CA TYR A 60 -9.35 -4.50 -8.22
C TYR A 60 -8.21 -4.29 -7.22
N GLY A 61 -7.04 -3.90 -7.75
CA GLY A 61 -5.87 -3.65 -6.92
C GLY A 61 -6.19 -2.60 -5.85
N GLN A 62 -5.40 -2.57 -4.79
CA GLN A 62 -5.55 -1.52 -3.79
C GLN A 62 -5.14 -0.19 -4.40
N VAL A 63 -6.06 0.78 -4.38
CA VAL A 63 -5.80 2.15 -4.85
C VAL A 63 -5.72 3.05 -3.63
N ALA A 64 -4.60 3.75 -3.47
CA ALA A 64 -4.43 4.74 -2.41
C ALA A 64 -4.84 6.13 -2.91
N VAL A 65 -5.68 6.82 -2.14
CA VAL A 65 -5.93 8.26 -2.32
C VAL A 65 -4.87 9.02 -1.54
N ILE A 66 -3.94 9.67 -2.25
CA ILE A 66 -2.79 10.38 -1.64
C ILE A 66 -3.00 11.90 -1.51
N GLY A 67 -4.10 12.44 -2.05
CA GLY A 67 -4.43 13.86 -1.95
C GLY A 67 -5.80 14.17 -2.56
N MET A 68 -6.41 15.28 -2.12
CA MET A 68 -7.71 15.76 -2.60
C MET A 68 -7.74 17.29 -2.62
N SER A 69 -8.37 17.88 -3.63
CA SER A 69 -8.69 19.31 -3.71
C SER A 69 -10.04 19.49 -4.42
N GLY A 70 -10.74 20.59 -4.14
CA GLY A 70 -12.03 20.89 -4.76
C GLY A 70 -12.74 22.08 -4.13
N GLN A 71 -13.69 22.64 -4.88
CA GLN A 71 -14.65 23.65 -4.41
C GLN A 71 -16.06 23.09 -4.56
N PHE A 72 -16.86 23.25 -3.52
CA PHE A 72 -18.23 22.73 -3.42
C PHE A 72 -19.17 23.86 -2.98
N PRO A 73 -20.50 23.72 -3.17
CA PRO A 73 -21.46 24.67 -2.62
C PRO A 73 -21.21 24.89 -1.11
N GLY A 74 -20.98 26.15 -0.73
CA GLY A 74 -20.69 26.51 0.67
C GLY A 74 -19.35 26.03 1.23
N ALA A 75 -18.43 25.48 0.42
CA ALA A 75 -17.12 25.02 0.86
C ALA A 75 -16.01 25.31 -0.17
N PRO A 76 -15.11 26.29 0.09
CA PRO A 76 -14.05 26.68 -0.84
C PRO A 76 -12.85 25.72 -0.87
N ASP A 77 -12.80 24.77 0.07
CA ASP A 77 -11.76 23.76 0.18
C ASP A 77 -12.29 22.48 0.85
N VAL A 78 -11.46 21.44 0.81
CA VAL A 78 -11.77 20.11 1.35
C VAL A 78 -11.97 20.13 2.86
N GLU A 79 -11.28 21.02 3.57
CA GLU A 79 -11.40 21.14 5.03
C GLU A 79 -12.77 21.70 5.42
N THR A 80 -13.20 22.77 4.76
CA THR A 80 -14.54 23.35 4.94
C THR A 80 -15.62 22.36 4.51
N PHE A 81 -15.40 21.62 3.43
CA PHE A 81 -16.33 20.58 2.99
C PHE A 81 -16.51 19.49 4.07
N TRP A 82 -15.41 19.00 4.65
CA TRP A 82 -15.47 18.03 5.73
C TRP A 82 -16.22 18.57 6.96
N HIS A 83 -15.95 19.82 7.34
CA HIS A 83 -16.67 20.47 8.45
C HIS A 83 -18.18 20.54 8.18
N ASN A 84 -18.59 20.94 6.98
CA ASN A 84 -19.99 21.02 6.59
C ASN A 84 -20.68 19.64 6.69
N LEU A 85 -20.02 18.58 6.23
CA LEU A 85 -20.55 17.21 6.33
C LEU A 85 -20.76 16.76 7.78
N VAL A 86 -19.74 16.94 8.63
CA VAL A 86 -19.81 16.54 10.04
C VAL A 86 -20.89 17.34 10.79
N SER A 87 -21.04 18.62 10.45
CA SER A 87 -22.05 19.50 11.04
C SER A 87 -23.46 19.35 10.43
N GLY A 88 -23.62 18.54 9.38
CA GLY A 88 -24.92 18.33 8.72
C GLY A 88 -25.46 19.56 7.98
N VAL A 89 -24.58 20.38 7.41
CA VAL A 89 -24.95 21.62 6.70
C VAL A 89 -25.64 21.28 5.38
N ASP A 90 -26.83 21.83 5.16
CA ASP A 90 -27.50 21.85 3.85
C ASP A 90 -26.95 23.02 3.02
N ALA A 91 -26.37 22.70 1.87
CA ALA A 91 -25.74 23.66 0.97
C ALA A 91 -26.51 23.87 -0.34
N ILE A 92 -27.75 23.35 -0.43
CA ILE A 92 -28.62 23.57 -1.58
C ILE A 92 -29.23 24.98 -1.52
N GLY A 93 -29.25 25.67 -2.66
CA GLY A 93 -29.85 26.99 -2.80
C GLY A 93 -30.57 27.12 -4.15
N GLU A 94 -31.47 28.10 -4.22
CA GLU A 94 -32.13 28.51 -5.47
C GLU A 94 -31.18 29.34 -6.35
N LEU A 95 -31.48 29.40 -7.65
CA LEU A 95 -30.75 30.22 -8.63
C LEU A 95 -31.35 31.63 -8.76
#